data_AF-A0A932NHH0-F1
#
_entry.id   AF-A0A932NHH0-F1
#
_cell.length_a   1.000
_cell.length_b   1.000
_cell.length_c   1.000
_cell.angle_alpha   90.00
_cell.angle_beta   90.00
_cell.angle_gamma   90.00
#
_symmetry.space_group_name_H-M   'P 1'
#
loop_
_entity.id
_entity.type
_entity.pdbx_description
1 polymer ?
#
loop_
_entity_poly.entity_id
_entity_poly.type
_entity_poly.pdbx_seq_one_letter_code
_entity_poly.pdbx_strand_id
1 'polypeptide(L)'
;MSRSLIGLAVLLAASPAWSASAAKEAADVDRRPTMESLFLDFSKTQLGPLGSGQARTKYLYTIQLEKSRLGDKLLRTVYENAYQLYRQGDFDGARDLSAKILQMDPTFQDASILHRAAVELNGASAPMLSERKLVEDRFEEGLALYRQGRLVEASQRWEEAVKLAPGNLKARYWLKKVRGELADEHYRRGQTAYRQHRLRDSLDQWYAALLLNPRYPRLVGAISKAEAELSRAEANEKLQRALNLYGQGETVSALKLLDEILTIEPGSEKATKLIAEIRLEIAKQHVAQGRTLYRERKYTAAIKEWNKSVTFGYDPRRANVLVARARDQMRREADAKRMAEERRRQEEEQRIADEERLRQEEEERKRREAEEAAKTLDATEPEPAQTAPTGPTEDDKRRAIKHWNEGIKYFQKNEPAKARDEWLLCKKFDPTNTECVEGLKRLDNSFGGGM
;
A
#
# COMPACT_ATOMS: atom_id res chain seq x y z
N MET A 1 77.68 -15.01 38.13
CA MET A 1 78.03 -15.41 39.51
C MET A 1 76.75 -15.68 40.25
N SER A 2 76.68 -16.87 40.83
CA SER A 2 75.63 -17.40 41.67
C SER A 2 75.34 -16.50 42.88
N ARG A 3 74.06 -16.43 43.27
CA ARG A 3 73.61 -16.65 44.66
C ARG A 3 72.09 -16.60 44.78
N SER A 4 71.54 -17.77 45.06
CA SER A 4 70.27 -18.00 45.74
C SER A 4 70.24 -17.30 47.10
N LEU A 5 69.05 -16.93 47.60
CA LEU A 5 68.42 -17.53 48.79
C LEU A 5 67.32 -16.64 49.42
N ILE A 6 66.31 -17.34 49.95
CA ILE A 6 65.33 -16.95 50.99
C ILE A 6 64.23 -16.00 50.49
N GLY A 7 62.92 -16.29 50.56
CA GLY A 7 62.18 -17.24 51.38
C GLY A 7 61.14 -16.46 52.19
N LEU A 8 59.85 -16.69 51.94
CA LEU A 8 58.78 -16.74 52.96
C LEU A 8 57.43 -17.02 52.28
N ALA A 9 56.77 -18.07 52.74
CA ALA A 9 55.37 -18.34 52.42
C ALA A 9 54.46 -17.52 53.33
N VAL A 10 53.51 -16.80 52.74
CA VAL A 10 52.32 -16.27 53.43
C VAL A 10 51.10 -16.71 52.63
N LEU A 11 50.31 -17.58 53.25
CA LEU A 11 48.98 -17.99 52.82
C LEU A 11 48.01 -16.81 53.04
N LEU A 12 47.42 -16.30 51.97
CA LEU A 12 46.29 -15.37 52.00
C LEU A 12 45.15 -15.97 51.18
N ALA A 13 44.03 -16.20 51.87
CA ALA A 13 42.78 -16.68 51.31
C ALA A 13 42.25 -15.71 50.24
N ALA A 14 42.04 -16.20 49.03
CA ALA A 14 41.40 -15.45 47.95
C ALA A 14 39.93 -15.88 47.84
N SER A 15 39.02 -14.94 48.11
CA SER A 15 37.59 -15.04 47.80
C SER A 15 37.36 -15.01 46.28
N PRO A 16 36.41 -15.78 45.72
CA PRO A 16 36.16 -15.77 44.28
C PRO A 16 35.13 -14.68 43.96
N ALA A 17 35.59 -13.46 43.73
CA ALA A 17 34.78 -12.39 43.17
C ALA A 17 35.37 -11.93 41.82
N TRP A 18 35.76 -12.88 40.98
CA TRP A 18 36.30 -12.57 39.65
C TRP A 18 36.04 -13.69 38.65
N SER A 19 34.78 -14.08 38.50
CA SER A 19 34.35 -15.00 37.42
C SER A 19 33.06 -14.59 36.71
N ALA A 20 32.43 -13.46 37.10
CA ALA A 20 31.22 -12.97 36.44
C ALA A 20 31.48 -11.92 35.34
N SER A 21 32.68 -11.31 35.28
CA SER A 21 33.01 -10.28 34.27
C SER A 21 33.53 -10.86 32.95
N ALA A 22 34.29 -11.96 32.99
CA ALA A 22 34.90 -12.53 31.80
C ALA A 22 33.92 -13.36 30.93
N ALA A 23 32.82 -13.84 31.52
CA ALA A 23 31.79 -14.59 30.80
C ALA A 23 30.84 -13.69 29.97
N LYS A 24 30.85 -12.37 30.21
CA LYS A 24 30.02 -11.41 29.45
C LYS A 24 30.70 -10.88 28.19
N GLU A 25 32.04 -10.86 28.13
CA GLU A 25 32.80 -10.38 26.96
C GLU A 25 33.06 -11.47 25.91
N ALA A 26 33.03 -12.76 26.29
CA ALA A 26 33.23 -13.85 25.33
C ALA A 26 31.99 -14.21 24.49
N ALA A 27 30.82 -13.64 24.80
CA ALA A 27 29.56 -13.97 24.13
C ALA A 27 29.21 -13.06 22.93
N ASP A 28 30.02 -12.04 22.64
CA ASP A 28 29.69 -11.00 21.65
C ASP A 28 30.50 -11.09 20.34
N VAL A 29 31.26 -12.18 20.14
CA VAL A 29 32.24 -12.27 19.03
C VAL A 29 31.72 -13.03 17.79
N ASP A 30 30.52 -13.63 17.82
CA ASP A 30 30.06 -14.45 16.67
C ASP A 30 28.61 -14.19 16.23
N ARG A 31 28.13 -12.95 16.39
CA ARG A 31 26.89 -12.51 15.75
C ARG A 31 27.21 -11.86 14.42
N ARG A 32 27.11 -12.64 13.34
CA ARG A 32 26.96 -12.09 11.99
C ARG A 32 25.84 -11.03 12.06
N PRO A 33 26.08 -9.80 11.60
CA PRO A 33 25.09 -8.74 11.74
C PRO A 33 23.79 -9.18 11.08
N THR A 34 22.72 -9.26 11.88
CA THR A 34 21.39 -9.58 11.37
C THR A 34 20.86 -8.37 10.60
N MET A 35 19.91 -8.57 9.68
CA MET A 35 19.32 -7.45 8.95
C MET A 35 18.74 -6.38 9.90
N GLU A 36 18.30 -6.77 11.10
CA GLU A 36 17.84 -5.87 12.16
C GLU A 36 18.96 -5.09 12.85
N SER A 37 20.15 -5.66 13.05
CA SER A 37 21.28 -4.92 13.63
C SER A 37 21.82 -3.87 12.66
N LEU A 38 21.84 -4.18 11.36
CA LEU A 38 22.14 -3.22 10.30
C LEU A 38 21.06 -2.12 10.18
N PHE A 39 19.81 -2.45 10.49
CA PHE A 39 18.67 -1.51 10.53
C PHE A 39 18.83 -0.47 11.64
N LEU A 40 19.36 -0.88 12.79
CA LEU A 40 19.57 -0.01 13.95
C LEU A 40 20.74 0.96 13.76
N ASP A 41 21.84 0.52 13.14
CA ASP A 41 23.00 1.39 12.91
C ASP A 41 22.78 2.44 11.81
N PHE A 42 21.98 2.13 10.79
CA PHE A 42 21.62 3.09 9.74
C PHE A 42 20.46 4.03 10.12
N SER A 43 19.72 3.77 11.19
CA SER A 43 18.73 4.73 11.71
C SER A 43 19.38 6.03 12.23
N LYS A 44 20.68 5.97 12.55
CA LYS A 44 21.48 7.13 12.99
C LYS A 44 21.99 7.98 11.81
N THR A 45 21.92 7.48 10.58
CA THR A 45 22.28 8.23 9.36
C THR A 45 21.04 8.89 8.74
N GLN A 46 20.58 9.97 9.37
CA GLN A 46 19.75 11.05 8.79
C GLN A 46 18.66 10.66 7.77
N LEU A 47 17.84 9.66 8.06
CA LEU A 47 16.62 9.40 7.30
C LEU A 47 15.44 9.48 8.25
N GLY A 48 14.71 10.60 8.18
CA GLY A 48 13.49 10.84 8.96
C GLY A 48 12.40 9.79 8.70
N PRO A 49 11.25 9.88 9.39
CA PRO A 49 10.23 8.84 9.37
C PRO A 49 9.54 8.79 7.99
N LEU A 50 10.09 8.00 7.08
CA LEU A 50 9.61 7.84 5.72
C LEU A 50 8.68 6.62 5.65
N GLY A 51 7.55 6.78 4.95
CA GLY A 51 6.51 5.77 4.79
C GLY A 51 7.05 4.40 4.31
N SER A 52 6.51 3.35 4.91
CA SER A 52 7.04 1.98 4.98
C SER A 52 7.31 1.27 3.64
N GLY A 53 6.73 1.71 2.51
CA GLY A 53 6.96 1.14 1.19
C GLY A 53 8.20 1.71 0.49
N GLN A 54 8.23 3.03 0.28
CA GLN A 54 9.34 3.70 -0.42
C GLN A 54 10.63 3.71 0.40
N ALA A 55 10.54 3.73 1.73
CA ALA A 55 11.70 3.66 2.62
C ALA A 55 12.42 2.31 2.52
N ARG A 56 11.67 1.19 2.42
CA ARG A 56 12.24 -0.15 2.24
C ARG A 56 12.94 -0.29 0.90
N THR A 57 12.34 0.21 -0.19
CA THR A 57 12.98 0.18 -1.51
C THR A 57 14.27 1.01 -1.54
N LYS A 58 14.24 2.22 -0.97
CA LYS A 58 15.45 3.06 -0.85
C LYS A 58 16.53 2.37 -0.01
N TYR A 59 16.15 1.73 1.10
CA TYR A 59 17.07 1.01 1.98
C TYR A 59 17.69 -0.24 1.32
N LEU A 60 16.89 -1.04 0.62
CA LEU A 60 17.39 -2.18 -0.15
C LEU A 60 18.35 -1.73 -1.24
N TYR A 61 18.02 -0.63 -1.92
CA TYR A 61 18.91 -0.01 -2.90
C TYR A 61 20.21 0.48 -2.26
N THR A 62 20.17 1.11 -1.08
CA THR A 62 21.41 1.53 -0.37
C THR A 62 22.26 0.35 0.08
N ILE A 63 21.66 -0.75 0.57
CA ILE A 63 22.42 -1.96 0.91
C ILE A 63 23.07 -2.55 -0.35
N GLN A 64 22.32 -2.63 -1.45
CA GLN A 64 22.83 -3.14 -2.71
C GLN A 64 24.00 -2.29 -3.23
N LEU A 65 23.88 -0.96 -3.15
CA LEU A 65 24.94 -0.03 -3.50
C LEU A 65 26.19 -0.22 -2.62
N GLU A 66 26.02 -0.31 -1.30
CA GLU A 66 27.16 -0.51 -0.39
C GLU A 66 27.80 -1.89 -0.59
N LYS A 67 27.00 -2.93 -0.83
CA LYS A 67 27.51 -4.26 -1.19
C LYS A 67 28.32 -4.22 -2.49
N SER A 68 27.81 -3.53 -3.52
CA SER A 68 28.55 -3.34 -4.78
C SER A 68 29.85 -2.58 -4.52
N ARG A 69 29.80 -1.49 -3.77
CA ARG A 69 30.97 -0.66 -3.43
C ARG A 69 32.04 -1.44 -2.67
N LEU A 70 31.64 -2.26 -1.69
CA LEU A 70 32.55 -3.14 -0.95
C LEU A 70 33.13 -4.23 -1.86
N GLY A 71 32.30 -4.80 -2.75
CA GLY A 71 32.73 -5.71 -3.79
C GLY A 71 33.79 -5.10 -4.71
N ASP A 72 33.52 -3.91 -5.27
CA ASP A 72 34.43 -3.19 -6.15
C ASP A 72 35.76 -2.85 -5.44
N LYS A 73 35.69 -2.44 -4.17
CA LYS A 73 36.88 -2.15 -3.37
C LYS A 73 37.72 -3.41 -3.15
N LEU A 74 37.08 -4.55 -2.85
CA LEU A 74 37.75 -5.83 -2.71
C LEU A 74 38.36 -6.29 -4.04
N LEU A 75 37.62 -6.20 -5.15
CA LEU A 75 38.14 -6.59 -6.46
C LEU A 75 39.35 -5.74 -6.87
N ARG A 76 39.35 -4.44 -6.53
CA ARG A 76 40.52 -3.57 -6.74
C ARG A 76 41.72 -3.99 -5.92
N THR A 77 41.56 -4.35 -4.64
CA THR A 77 42.70 -4.80 -3.83
C THR A 77 43.24 -6.14 -4.30
N VAL A 78 42.37 -7.07 -4.72
CA VAL A 78 42.78 -8.34 -5.32
C VAL A 78 43.50 -8.11 -6.66
N TYR A 79 43.03 -7.14 -7.46
CA TYR A 79 43.70 -6.72 -8.70
C TYR A 79 45.09 -6.14 -8.44
N GLU A 80 45.23 -5.26 -7.45
CA GLU A 80 46.53 -4.69 -7.07
C GLU A 80 47.51 -5.80 -6.68
N ASN A 81 47.07 -6.80 -5.93
CA ASN A 81 47.89 -7.97 -5.59
C ASN A 81 48.29 -8.77 -6.84
N ALA A 82 47.34 -9.05 -7.74
CA ALA A 82 47.61 -9.74 -9.01
C ALA A 82 48.63 -8.96 -9.86
N TYR A 83 48.52 -7.64 -9.90
CA TYR A 83 49.45 -6.77 -10.62
C TYR A 83 50.84 -6.74 -9.99
N GLN A 84 50.96 -6.82 -8.65
CA GLN A 84 52.28 -6.97 -8.01
C GLN A 84 52.95 -8.29 -8.36
N LEU A 85 52.21 -9.40 -8.37
CA LEU A 85 52.74 -10.71 -8.79
C LEU A 85 53.22 -10.67 -10.25
N TYR A 86 52.41 -10.07 -11.13
CA TYR A 86 52.79 -9.85 -12.53
C TYR A 86 54.11 -9.06 -12.65
N ARG A 87 54.25 -7.97 -11.89
CA ARG A 87 55.48 -7.16 -11.87
C ARG A 87 56.70 -7.88 -11.28
N GLN A 88 56.48 -8.87 -10.42
CA GLN A 88 57.53 -9.73 -9.87
C GLN A 88 57.95 -10.83 -10.84
N GLY A 89 57.21 -11.00 -11.95
CA GLY A 89 57.42 -12.07 -12.93
C GLY A 89 56.71 -13.39 -12.57
N ASP A 90 55.92 -13.41 -11.49
CA ASP A 90 55.06 -14.54 -11.15
C ASP A 90 53.76 -14.47 -11.96
N PHE A 91 53.85 -14.94 -13.20
CA PHE A 91 52.73 -14.94 -14.14
C PHE A 91 51.67 -15.99 -13.80
N ASP A 92 52.04 -17.12 -13.21
CA ASP A 92 51.09 -18.14 -12.76
C ASP A 92 50.20 -17.60 -11.63
N GLY A 93 50.80 -16.97 -10.61
CA GLY A 93 50.06 -16.32 -9.53
C GLY A 93 49.18 -15.16 -10.01
N ALA A 94 49.69 -14.33 -10.92
CA ALA A 94 48.92 -13.24 -11.53
C ALA A 94 47.74 -13.77 -12.37
N ARG A 95 47.93 -14.85 -13.13
CA ARG A 95 46.87 -15.50 -13.92
C ARG A 95 45.76 -16.04 -13.03
N ASP A 96 46.11 -16.71 -11.95
CA ASP A 96 45.14 -17.34 -11.06
C ASP A 96 44.32 -16.31 -10.27
N LEU A 97 44.95 -15.24 -9.79
CA LEU A 97 44.23 -14.14 -9.13
C LEU A 97 43.35 -13.35 -10.10
N SER A 98 43.85 -13.05 -11.30
CA SER A 98 43.05 -12.36 -12.32
C SER A 98 41.87 -13.22 -12.83
N ALA A 99 42.04 -14.55 -12.93
CA ALA A 99 40.93 -15.46 -13.25
C ALA A 99 39.84 -15.44 -12.17
N LYS A 100 40.21 -15.39 -10.89
CA LYS A 100 39.26 -15.26 -9.78
C LYS A 100 38.49 -13.93 -9.83
N ILE A 101 39.16 -12.83 -10.16
CA ILE A 101 38.50 -11.53 -10.37
C ILE A 101 37.46 -11.64 -11.48
N LEU A 102 37.83 -12.24 -12.62
CA LEU A 102 36.94 -12.39 -13.78
C LEU A 102 35.76 -13.36 -13.53
N GLN A 103 35.90 -14.33 -12.62
CA GLN A 103 34.79 -15.17 -12.17
C GLN A 103 33.77 -14.38 -11.35
N MET A 104 34.21 -13.39 -10.56
CA MET A 104 33.35 -12.55 -9.74
C MET A 104 32.74 -11.40 -10.55
N ASP A 105 33.54 -10.77 -11.41
CA ASP A 105 33.14 -9.71 -12.31
C ASP A 105 33.79 -9.92 -13.70
N PRO A 106 33.06 -10.54 -14.63
CA PRO A 106 33.52 -10.71 -16.01
C PRO A 106 33.77 -9.38 -16.76
N THR A 107 33.23 -8.26 -16.26
CA THR A 107 33.35 -6.94 -16.90
C THR A 107 34.56 -6.13 -16.42
N PHE A 108 35.34 -6.67 -15.48
CA PHE A 108 36.53 -6.03 -14.94
C PHE A 108 37.66 -5.99 -15.99
N GLN A 109 37.67 -4.93 -16.81
CA GLN A 109 38.57 -4.76 -17.97
C GLN A 109 40.04 -4.90 -17.60
N ASP A 110 40.49 -4.27 -16.51
CA ASP A 110 41.90 -4.23 -16.12
C ASP A 110 42.43 -5.65 -15.79
N ALA A 111 41.63 -6.47 -15.13
CA ALA A 111 41.94 -7.86 -14.82
C ALA A 111 41.87 -8.74 -16.06
N SER A 112 40.98 -8.46 -17.02
CA SER A 112 40.95 -9.16 -18.31
C SER A 112 42.24 -8.96 -19.11
N ILE A 113 42.72 -7.71 -19.18
CA ILE A 113 43.98 -7.36 -19.83
C ILE A 113 45.17 -8.02 -19.13
N LEU A 114 45.21 -7.92 -17.80
CA LEU A 114 46.28 -8.52 -16.99
C LEU A 114 46.28 -10.06 -17.11
N HIS A 115 45.11 -10.69 -17.11
CA HIS A 115 44.97 -12.14 -17.27
C HIS A 115 45.53 -12.60 -18.61
N ARG A 116 45.14 -11.95 -19.72
CA ARG A 116 45.63 -12.29 -21.05
C ARG A 116 47.16 -12.14 -21.14
N ALA A 117 47.69 -11.04 -20.62
CA ALA A 117 49.14 -10.82 -20.58
C ALA A 117 49.86 -11.88 -19.74
N ALA A 118 49.33 -12.25 -18.57
CA ALA A 118 49.90 -13.30 -17.73
C ALA A 118 49.87 -14.68 -18.41
N VAL A 119 48.83 -14.99 -19.19
CA VAL A 119 48.76 -16.23 -19.98
C VAL A 119 49.81 -16.24 -21.10
N GLU A 120 49.96 -15.13 -21.83
CA GLU A 120 50.93 -15.01 -22.93
C GLU A 120 52.39 -15.07 -22.45
N LEU A 121 52.67 -14.57 -21.26
CA LEU A 121 54.00 -14.57 -20.66
C LEU A 121 54.30 -15.84 -19.83
N ASN A 122 53.34 -16.76 -19.72
CA ASN A 122 53.51 -17.93 -18.88
C ASN A 122 54.62 -18.85 -19.41
N GLY A 123 55.52 -19.29 -18.54
CA GLY A 123 56.68 -20.12 -18.91
C GLY A 123 57.81 -19.36 -19.62
N ALA A 124 57.78 -18.02 -19.65
CA ALA A 124 58.87 -17.23 -20.20
C ALA A 124 60.16 -17.34 -19.36
N SER A 125 61.29 -17.65 -19.99
CA SER A 125 62.59 -17.78 -19.32
C SER A 125 63.17 -16.45 -18.81
N ALA A 126 62.72 -15.32 -19.36
CA ALA A 126 63.12 -13.98 -18.95
C ALA A 126 61.88 -13.07 -18.78
N PRO A 127 61.25 -13.06 -17.58
CA PRO A 127 59.98 -12.35 -17.33
C PRO A 127 60.01 -10.86 -17.70
N MET A 128 61.00 -10.11 -17.22
CA MET A 128 61.09 -8.67 -17.46
C MET A 128 61.34 -8.30 -18.93
N LEU A 129 62.12 -9.09 -19.67
CA LEU A 129 62.38 -8.84 -21.10
C LEU A 129 61.15 -9.18 -21.94
N SER A 130 60.48 -10.27 -21.59
CA SER A 130 59.27 -10.73 -22.28
C SER A 130 58.10 -9.77 -22.06
N GLU A 131 57.94 -9.25 -20.84
CA GLU A 131 56.98 -8.18 -20.52
C GLU A 131 57.25 -6.91 -21.35
N ARG A 132 58.50 -6.42 -21.36
CA ARG A 132 58.86 -5.23 -22.15
C ARG A 132 58.60 -5.43 -23.63
N LYS A 133 58.93 -6.61 -24.16
CA LYS A 133 58.66 -6.95 -25.56
C LYS A 133 57.15 -6.98 -25.83
N LEU A 134 56.35 -7.61 -24.98
CA LEU A 134 54.90 -7.64 -25.12
C LEU A 134 54.30 -6.22 -25.14
N VAL A 135 54.76 -5.34 -24.25
CA VAL A 135 54.29 -3.95 -24.21
C VAL A 135 54.69 -3.18 -25.48
N GLU A 136 55.90 -3.41 -26.01
CA GLU A 136 56.34 -2.79 -27.27
C GLU A 136 55.56 -3.35 -28.47
N ASP A 137 55.35 -4.67 -28.54
CA ASP A 137 54.57 -5.32 -29.59
C ASP A 137 53.13 -4.75 -29.61
N ARG A 138 52.48 -4.60 -28.45
CA ARG A 138 51.16 -3.94 -28.35
C ARG A 138 51.19 -2.47 -28.75
N PHE A 139 52.28 -1.77 -28.46
CA PHE A 139 52.46 -0.39 -28.88
C PHE A 139 52.61 -0.26 -30.41
N GLU A 140 53.39 -1.14 -31.03
CA GLU A 140 53.60 -1.21 -32.49
C GLU A 140 52.33 -1.64 -33.24
N GLU A 141 51.58 -2.61 -32.72
CA GLU A 141 50.26 -2.99 -33.23
C GLU A 141 49.31 -1.78 -33.24
N GLY A 142 49.29 -1.01 -32.15
CA GLY A 142 48.49 0.21 -32.06
C GLY A 142 48.88 1.25 -33.14
N LEU A 143 50.19 1.42 -33.40
CA LEU A 143 50.67 2.29 -34.49
C LEU A 143 50.27 1.78 -35.87
N ALA A 144 50.34 0.48 -36.11
CA ALA A 144 49.92 -0.12 -37.38
C ALA A 144 48.42 0.08 -37.62
N LEU A 145 47.58 -0.17 -36.60
CA LEU A 145 46.13 0.05 -36.65
C LEU A 145 45.78 1.52 -36.85
N TYR A 146 46.51 2.43 -36.19
CA TYR A 146 46.33 3.87 -36.37
C TYR A 146 46.64 4.32 -37.79
N ARG A 147 47.71 3.81 -38.40
CA ARG A 147 48.04 4.08 -39.82
C ARG A 147 46.97 3.55 -40.78
N GLN A 148 46.26 2.48 -40.41
CA GLN A 148 45.11 1.95 -41.15
C GLN A 148 43.80 2.74 -40.90
N GLY A 149 43.81 3.75 -40.03
CA GLY A 149 42.62 4.52 -39.66
C GLY A 149 41.69 3.81 -38.66
N ARG A 150 42.09 2.66 -38.12
CA ARG A 150 41.29 1.87 -37.17
C ARG A 150 41.47 2.41 -35.75
N LEU A 151 40.97 3.63 -35.52
CA LEU A 151 41.23 4.41 -34.30
C LEU A 151 40.75 3.72 -33.01
N VAL A 152 39.58 3.06 -33.04
CA VAL A 152 39.04 2.34 -31.89
C VAL A 152 39.97 1.21 -31.46
N GLU A 153 40.41 0.39 -32.41
CA GLU A 153 41.29 -0.76 -32.14
C GLU A 153 42.69 -0.30 -31.75
N ALA A 154 43.20 0.75 -32.39
CA ALA A 154 44.45 1.39 -31.98
C ALA A 154 44.38 1.87 -30.52
N SER A 155 43.27 2.49 -30.12
CA SER A 155 43.05 2.94 -28.74
C SER A 155 43.02 1.78 -27.75
N GLN A 156 42.45 0.63 -28.12
CA GLN A 156 42.45 -0.58 -27.29
C GLN A 156 43.86 -1.12 -27.08
N ARG A 157 44.68 -1.22 -28.14
CA ARG A 157 46.07 -1.72 -28.03
C ARG A 157 46.95 -0.80 -27.20
N TRP A 158 46.80 0.52 -27.34
CA TRP A 158 47.52 1.46 -26.48
C TRP A 158 46.97 1.50 -25.05
N GLU A 159 45.68 1.27 -24.83
CA GLU A 159 45.13 1.10 -23.48
C GLU A 159 45.71 -0.14 -22.79
N GLU A 160 45.79 -1.27 -23.48
CA GLU A 160 46.48 -2.47 -22.99
C GLU A 160 47.93 -2.16 -22.61
N ALA A 161 48.69 -1.50 -23.49
CA ALA A 161 50.08 -1.12 -23.22
C ALA A 161 50.23 -0.17 -22.01
N VAL A 162 49.30 0.78 -21.83
CA VAL A 162 49.30 1.71 -20.68
C VAL A 162 48.90 1.00 -19.38
N LYS A 163 47.99 0.03 -19.42
CA LYS A 163 47.56 -0.74 -18.26
C LYS A 163 48.65 -1.70 -17.77
N LEU A 164 49.34 -2.36 -18.69
CA LEU A 164 50.46 -3.25 -18.40
C LEU A 164 51.70 -2.45 -17.95
N ALA A 165 51.96 -1.29 -18.57
CA ALA A 165 53.09 -0.43 -18.21
C ALA A 165 52.66 1.05 -18.05
N PRO A 166 52.17 1.45 -16.86
CA PRO A 166 51.73 2.83 -16.59
C PRO A 166 52.82 3.90 -16.78
N GLY A 167 54.10 3.50 -16.72
CA GLY A 167 55.26 4.36 -16.97
C GLY A 167 55.57 4.62 -18.45
N ASN A 168 54.92 3.92 -19.39
CA ASN A 168 55.18 4.08 -20.82
C ASN A 168 54.60 5.42 -21.34
N LEU A 169 55.44 6.45 -21.36
CA LEU A 169 55.06 7.79 -21.82
C LEU A 169 54.62 7.82 -23.29
N LYS A 170 55.20 6.97 -24.15
CA LYS A 170 54.83 6.88 -25.58
C LYS A 170 53.40 6.36 -25.72
N ALA A 171 53.08 5.22 -25.10
CA ALA A 171 51.75 4.64 -25.15
C ALA A 171 50.69 5.59 -24.58
N ARG A 172 50.99 6.29 -23.47
CA ARG A 172 50.10 7.31 -22.89
C ARG A 172 49.86 8.49 -23.82
N TYR A 173 50.91 8.98 -24.48
CA TYR A 173 50.80 10.07 -25.45
C TYR A 173 49.88 9.68 -26.62
N TRP A 174 50.13 8.52 -27.23
CA TRP A 174 49.36 8.04 -28.38
C TRP A 174 47.91 7.70 -28.00
N LEU A 175 47.69 7.08 -26.84
CA LEU A 175 46.35 6.84 -26.31
C LEU A 175 45.57 8.15 -26.12
N LYS A 176 46.21 9.18 -25.54
CA LYS A 176 45.60 10.50 -25.39
C LYS A 176 45.27 11.13 -26.74
N LYS A 177 46.17 11.01 -27.71
CA LYS A 177 46.00 11.55 -29.06
C LYS A 177 44.79 10.91 -29.76
N VAL A 178 44.72 9.58 -29.81
CA VAL A 178 43.62 8.86 -30.48
C VAL A 178 42.28 9.06 -29.78
N ARG A 179 42.25 9.14 -28.44
CA ARG A 179 41.03 9.50 -27.70
C ARG A 179 40.55 10.90 -28.05
N GLY A 180 41.47 11.84 -28.29
CA GLY A 180 41.14 13.17 -28.80
C GLY A 180 40.51 13.13 -30.19
N GLU A 181 41.11 12.37 -31.12
CA GLU A 181 40.58 12.21 -32.49
C GLU A 181 39.21 11.52 -32.52
N LEU A 182 39.02 10.46 -31.72
CA LEU A 182 37.72 9.81 -31.54
C LEU A 182 36.69 10.77 -30.93
N ALA A 183 37.08 11.56 -29.93
CA ALA A 183 36.20 12.58 -29.34
C ALA A 183 35.79 13.64 -30.39
N ASP A 184 36.71 14.07 -31.26
CA ASP A 184 36.40 14.99 -32.35
C ASP A 184 35.42 14.38 -33.36
N GLU A 185 35.57 13.10 -33.68
CA GLU A 185 34.62 12.39 -34.55
C GLU A 185 33.22 12.31 -33.93
N HIS A 186 33.13 11.89 -32.67
CA HIS A 186 31.87 11.88 -31.92
C HIS A 186 31.25 13.29 -31.82
N TYR A 187 32.07 14.32 -31.62
CA TYR A 187 31.60 15.71 -31.60
C TYR A 187 31.01 16.14 -32.95
N ARG A 188 31.65 15.80 -34.08
CA ARG A 188 31.13 16.08 -35.44
C ARG A 188 29.83 15.33 -35.73
N ARG A 189 29.74 14.06 -35.34
CA ARG A 189 28.52 13.25 -35.46
C ARG A 189 27.39 13.85 -34.64
N GLY A 190 27.66 14.22 -33.39
CA GLY A 190 26.70 14.90 -32.52
C GLY A 190 26.23 16.24 -33.09
N GLN A 191 27.13 17.08 -33.61
CA GLN A 191 26.75 18.32 -34.30
C GLN A 191 25.82 18.09 -35.50
N THR A 192 26.08 17.02 -36.27
CA THR A 192 25.24 16.67 -37.42
C THR A 192 23.85 16.24 -36.97
N ALA A 193 23.77 15.41 -35.93
CA ALA A 193 22.50 15.01 -35.30
C ALA A 193 21.74 16.22 -34.72
N TYR A 194 22.45 17.14 -34.06
CA TYR A 194 21.89 18.37 -33.51
C TYR A 194 21.26 19.25 -34.59
N ARG A 195 21.95 19.45 -35.72
CA ARG A 195 21.41 20.19 -36.89
C ARG A 195 20.18 19.53 -37.51
N GLN A 196 20.05 18.21 -37.35
CA GLN A 196 18.88 17.44 -37.80
C GLN A 196 17.78 17.38 -36.74
N HIS A 197 17.88 18.14 -35.64
CA HIS A 197 16.97 18.10 -34.50
C HIS A 197 16.84 16.74 -33.81
N ARG A 198 17.80 15.82 -34.03
CA ARG A 198 17.89 14.55 -33.32
C ARG A 198 18.66 14.76 -32.01
N LEU A 199 17.99 15.39 -31.05
CA LEU A 199 18.60 15.84 -29.79
C LEU A 199 19.15 14.69 -28.95
N ARG A 200 18.42 13.56 -28.86
CA ARG A 200 18.88 12.37 -28.14
C ARG A 200 20.16 11.79 -28.75
N ASP A 201 20.14 11.50 -30.06
CA ASP A 201 21.32 11.03 -30.80
C ASP A 201 22.51 11.99 -30.65
N SER A 202 22.26 13.30 -30.67
CA SER A 202 23.30 14.31 -30.46
C SER A 202 23.93 14.21 -29.08
N LEU A 203 23.10 14.10 -28.03
CA LEU A 203 23.57 13.97 -26.66
C LEU A 203 24.37 12.69 -26.46
N ASP A 204 23.93 11.56 -27.00
CA ASP A 204 24.65 10.28 -26.92
C ASP A 204 26.06 10.40 -27.49
N GLN A 205 26.20 11.00 -28.68
CA GLN A 205 27.50 11.22 -29.31
C GLN A 205 28.35 12.22 -28.50
N TRP A 206 27.76 13.28 -27.96
CA TRP A 206 28.49 14.24 -27.14
C TRP A 206 28.93 13.69 -25.78
N TYR A 207 28.14 12.82 -25.13
CA TYR A 207 28.58 12.11 -23.93
C TYR A 207 29.70 11.13 -24.22
N ALA A 208 29.65 10.42 -25.37
CA ALA A 208 30.77 9.57 -25.80
C ALA A 208 32.06 10.40 -26.00
N ALA A 209 31.96 11.57 -26.63
CA ALA A 209 33.09 12.50 -26.76
C ALA A 209 33.62 12.98 -25.39
N LEU A 210 32.73 13.27 -24.44
CA LEU A 210 33.10 13.70 -23.09
C LEU A 210 33.77 12.58 -22.29
N LEU A 211 33.34 11.32 -22.46
CA LEU A 211 33.96 10.16 -21.83
C LEU A 211 35.39 9.94 -22.34
N LEU A 212 35.61 10.11 -23.65
CA LEU A 212 36.93 9.99 -24.26
C LEU A 212 37.86 11.15 -23.90
N ASN A 213 37.33 12.37 -23.83
CA ASN A 213 38.07 13.56 -23.43
C ASN A 213 37.24 14.43 -22.45
N PRO A 214 37.43 14.23 -21.12
CA PRO A 214 36.71 14.99 -20.11
C PRO A 214 36.95 16.52 -20.14
N ARG A 215 38.02 16.97 -20.81
CA ARG A 215 38.36 18.39 -20.96
C ARG A 215 38.07 18.92 -22.37
N TYR A 216 37.15 18.29 -23.11
CA TYR A 216 36.79 18.73 -24.46
C TYR A 216 36.22 20.17 -24.42
N PRO A 217 36.81 21.13 -25.16
CA PRO A 217 36.39 22.52 -25.10
C PRO A 217 34.94 22.72 -25.52
N ARG A 218 34.19 23.51 -24.74
CA ARG A 218 32.81 23.96 -25.05
C ARG A 218 31.76 22.83 -25.20
N LEU A 219 32.12 21.57 -25.00
CA LEU A 219 31.20 20.43 -25.12
C LEU A 219 30.13 20.42 -24.03
N VAL A 220 30.52 20.70 -22.78
CA VAL A 220 29.58 20.77 -21.65
C VAL A 220 28.48 21.82 -21.89
N GLY A 221 28.86 22.98 -22.43
CA GLY A 221 27.89 24.02 -22.77
C GLY A 221 26.98 23.64 -23.94
N ALA A 222 27.47 22.87 -24.91
CA ALA A 222 26.65 22.33 -25.99
C ALA A 222 25.66 21.28 -25.48
N ILE A 223 26.12 20.34 -24.64
CA ILE A 223 25.30 19.33 -23.98
C ILE A 223 24.19 19.99 -23.17
N SER A 224 24.52 20.95 -22.29
CA SER A 224 23.53 21.64 -21.46
C SER A 224 22.46 22.36 -22.28
N LYS A 225 22.82 22.95 -23.43
CA LYS A 225 21.85 23.55 -24.35
C LYS A 225 20.93 22.50 -24.99
N ALA A 226 21.49 21.39 -25.49
CA ALA A 226 20.71 20.32 -26.10
C ALA A 226 19.82 19.60 -25.08
N GLU A 227 20.27 19.41 -23.84
CA GLU A 227 19.46 18.90 -22.73
C GLU A 227 18.27 19.83 -22.45
N ALA A 228 18.52 21.14 -22.31
CA ALA A 228 17.45 22.11 -22.08
C ALA A 228 16.43 22.12 -23.23
N GLU A 229 16.89 22.02 -24.48
CA GLU A 229 16.01 21.91 -25.64
C GLU A 229 15.21 20.60 -25.65
N LEU A 230 15.82 19.48 -25.29
CA LEU A 230 15.16 18.18 -25.20
C LEU A 230 14.09 18.18 -24.10
N SER A 231 14.44 18.65 -22.90
CA SER A 231 13.49 18.77 -21.79
C SER A 231 12.32 19.68 -22.14
N ARG A 232 12.57 20.81 -22.84
CA ARG A 232 11.50 21.68 -23.35
C ARG A 232 10.62 21.00 -24.40
N ALA A 233 11.22 20.22 -25.31
CA ALA A 233 10.46 19.48 -26.32
C ALA A 233 9.55 18.43 -25.67
N GLU A 234 10.06 17.67 -24.70
CA GLU A 234 9.30 16.68 -23.94
C GLU A 234 8.18 17.33 -23.10
N ALA A 235 8.47 18.45 -22.44
CA ALA A 235 7.49 19.24 -21.71
C ALA A 235 6.37 19.76 -22.63
N ASN A 236 6.74 20.28 -23.82
CA ASN A 236 5.77 20.74 -24.81
C ASN A 236 4.91 19.61 -25.35
N GLU A 237 5.47 18.44 -25.63
CA GLU A 237 4.71 17.26 -26.07
C GLU A 237 3.69 16.83 -25.01
N LYS A 238 4.13 16.73 -23.74
CA LYS A 238 3.23 16.43 -22.62
C LYS A 238 2.14 17.50 -22.45
N LEU A 239 2.47 18.77 -22.68
CA LEU A 239 1.52 19.87 -22.60
C LEU A 239 0.45 19.73 -23.68
N GLN A 240 0.83 19.42 -24.92
CA GLN A 240 -0.13 19.16 -26.00
C GLN A 240 -1.05 17.98 -25.68
N ARG A 241 -0.50 16.88 -25.14
CA ARG A 241 -1.32 15.74 -24.71
C ARG A 241 -2.27 16.12 -23.57
N ALA A 242 -1.80 16.89 -22.59
CA ALA A 242 -2.63 17.38 -21.50
C ALA A 242 -3.77 18.27 -21.99
N LEU A 243 -3.52 19.15 -22.97
CA LEU A 243 -4.54 19.98 -23.60
C LEU A 243 -5.58 19.14 -24.36
N ASN A 244 -5.15 18.10 -25.07
CA ASN A 244 -6.07 17.20 -25.77
C ASN A 244 -6.97 16.43 -24.79
N LEU A 245 -6.40 15.91 -23.69
CA LEU A 245 -7.17 15.24 -22.62
C LEU A 245 -8.13 16.21 -21.93
N TYR A 246 -7.69 17.45 -21.71
CA TYR A 246 -8.55 18.49 -21.18
C TYR A 246 -9.73 18.79 -22.11
N GLY A 247 -9.50 18.88 -23.41
CA GLY A 247 -10.56 19.03 -24.42
C GLY A 247 -11.54 17.84 -24.47
N GLN A 248 -11.11 16.65 -24.04
CA GLN A 248 -11.96 15.46 -23.91
C GLN A 248 -12.74 15.41 -22.58
N GLY A 249 -12.50 16.36 -21.67
CA GLY A 249 -13.08 16.37 -20.32
C GLY A 249 -12.33 15.48 -19.30
N GLU A 250 -11.22 14.86 -19.69
CA GLU A 250 -10.38 14.04 -18.81
C GLU A 250 -9.45 14.92 -17.95
N THR A 251 -10.02 15.67 -17.02
CA THR A 251 -9.32 16.66 -16.20
C THR A 251 -8.29 16.05 -15.24
N VAL A 252 -8.53 14.85 -14.71
CA VAL A 252 -7.60 14.15 -13.79
C VAL A 252 -6.36 13.66 -14.53
N SER A 253 -6.54 13.04 -15.68
CA SER A 253 -5.44 12.59 -16.56
C SER A 253 -4.60 13.78 -17.01
N ALA A 254 -5.24 14.88 -17.40
CA ALA A 254 -4.58 16.13 -17.77
C ALA A 254 -3.75 16.71 -16.61
N LEU A 255 -4.30 16.77 -15.39
CA LEU A 255 -3.56 17.25 -14.22
C LEU A 255 -2.31 16.43 -13.93
N LYS A 256 -2.39 15.10 -14.03
CA LYS A 256 -1.23 14.23 -13.82
C LYS A 256 -0.10 14.54 -14.81
N LEU A 257 -0.43 14.71 -16.09
CA LEU A 257 0.57 15.08 -17.11
C LEU A 257 1.18 16.46 -16.85
N LEU A 258 0.39 17.42 -16.37
CA LEU A 258 0.88 18.75 -16.04
C LEU A 258 1.77 18.74 -14.80
N ASP A 259 1.45 17.93 -13.78
CA ASP A 259 2.32 17.73 -12.63
C ASP A 259 3.66 17.10 -13.04
N GLU A 260 3.65 16.16 -14.00
CA GLU A 260 4.89 15.63 -14.61
C GLU A 260 5.68 16.66 -15.43
N ILE A 261 5.04 17.71 -15.95
CA ILE A 261 5.77 18.80 -16.60
C ILE A 261 6.52 19.62 -15.54
N LEU A 262 5.92 19.85 -14.37
CA LEU A 262 6.57 20.59 -13.29
C LEU A 262 7.74 19.82 -12.66
N THR A 263 7.81 18.50 -12.80
CA THR A 263 9.01 17.73 -12.39
C THR A 263 10.16 17.88 -13.38
N ILE A 264 9.87 18.12 -14.67
CA ILE A 264 10.87 18.35 -15.73
C ILE A 264 11.32 19.82 -15.74
N GLU A 265 10.36 20.75 -15.72
CA GLU A 265 10.57 22.18 -15.75
C GLU A 265 9.78 22.87 -14.61
N PRO A 266 10.37 22.97 -13.41
CA PRO A 266 9.71 23.57 -12.24
C PRO A 266 9.26 25.04 -12.43
N GLY A 267 9.81 25.73 -13.43
CA GLY A 267 9.49 27.11 -13.78
C GLY A 267 8.46 27.28 -14.90
N SER A 268 7.77 26.22 -15.35
CA SER A 268 6.85 26.29 -16.47
C SER A 268 5.57 27.11 -16.15
N GLU A 269 5.54 28.38 -16.56
CA GLU A 269 4.36 29.24 -16.38
C GLU A 269 3.09 28.71 -17.04
N LYS A 270 3.24 28.09 -18.22
CA LYS A 270 2.10 27.56 -18.98
C LYS A 270 1.45 26.40 -18.23
N ALA A 271 2.25 25.46 -17.73
CA ALA A 271 1.75 24.32 -16.98
C ALA A 271 1.10 24.75 -15.66
N THR A 272 1.75 25.65 -14.90
CA THR A 272 1.21 26.17 -13.64
C THR A 272 -0.14 26.90 -13.81
N LYS A 273 -0.27 27.77 -14.82
CA LYS A 273 -1.53 28.46 -15.15
C LYS A 273 -2.64 27.45 -15.48
N LEU A 274 -2.35 26.49 -16.36
CA LEU A 274 -3.33 25.48 -16.76
C LEU A 274 -3.74 24.56 -15.61
N ILE A 275 -2.81 24.17 -14.74
CA ILE A 275 -3.11 23.41 -13.51
C ILE A 275 -4.08 24.20 -12.63
N ALA A 276 -3.84 25.50 -12.43
CA ALA A 276 -4.71 26.34 -11.60
C ALA A 276 -6.13 26.45 -12.19
N GLU A 277 -6.25 26.60 -13.51
CA GLU A 277 -7.54 26.65 -14.21
C GLU A 277 -8.31 25.33 -14.08
N ILE A 278 -7.67 24.19 -14.38
CA ILE A 278 -8.30 22.86 -14.30
C ILE A 278 -8.70 22.54 -12.84
N ARG A 279 -7.81 22.82 -11.87
CA ARG A 279 -8.12 22.62 -10.45
C ARG A 279 -9.33 23.46 -10.02
N LEU A 280 -9.40 24.72 -10.44
CA LEU A 280 -10.53 25.60 -10.14
C LEU A 280 -11.84 25.10 -10.77
N GLU A 281 -11.79 24.54 -11.98
CA GLU A 281 -12.95 23.94 -12.64
C GLU A 281 -13.46 22.70 -11.88
N ILE A 282 -12.55 21.77 -11.54
CA ILE A 282 -12.86 20.59 -10.71
C ILE A 282 -13.45 21.01 -9.37
N ALA A 283 -12.86 22.02 -8.72
CA ALA A 283 -13.37 22.60 -7.49
C ALA A 283 -14.82 23.08 -7.64
N LYS A 284 -15.14 23.84 -8.71
CA LYS A 284 -16.50 24.31 -8.98
C LYS A 284 -17.49 23.17 -9.21
N GLN A 285 -17.08 22.11 -9.92
CA GLN A 285 -17.90 20.92 -10.13
C GLN A 285 -18.24 20.23 -8.80
N HIS A 286 -17.27 20.02 -7.91
CA HIS A 286 -17.51 19.47 -6.57
C HIS A 286 -18.40 20.36 -5.71
N VAL A 287 -18.28 21.70 -5.83
CA VAL A 287 -19.21 22.63 -5.15
C VAL A 287 -20.63 22.47 -5.66
N ALA A 288 -20.82 22.35 -6.97
CA ALA A 288 -22.12 22.13 -7.58
C ALA A 288 -22.74 20.79 -7.14
N GLN A 289 -21.97 19.70 -7.14
CA GLN A 289 -22.40 18.39 -6.65
C GLN A 289 -22.72 18.41 -5.15
N GLY A 290 -21.93 19.11 -4.33
CA GLY A 290 -22.25 19.28 -2.92
C GLY A 290 -23.56 20.05 -2.71
N ARG A 291 -23.87 21.02 -3.58
CA ARG A 291 -25.17 21.74 -3.56
C ARG A 291 -26.34 20.85 -3.98
N THR A 292 -26.18 19.95 -4.94
CA THR A 292 -27.24 18.99 -5.31
C THR A 292 -27.50 18.00 -4.18
N LEU A 293 -26.45 17.42 -3.60
CA LEU A 293 -26.55 16.53 -2.44
C LEU A 293 -27.18 17.21 -1.21
N TYR A 294 -26.89 18.50 -1.01
CA TYR A 294 -27.53 19.30 0.03
C TYR A 294 -29.04 19.42 -0.20
N ARG A 295 -29.49 19.65 -1.45
CA ARG A 295 -30.92 19.68 -1.80
C ARG A 295 -31.60 18.33 -1.60
N GLU A 296 -30.88 17.24 -1.84
CA GLU A 296 -31.31 15.86 -1.56
C GLU A 296 -31.30 15.50 -0.06
N ARG A 297 -31.01 16.46 0.84
CA ARG A 297 -30.85 16.26 2.30
C ARG A 297 -29.73 15.30 2.71
N LYS A 298 -28.81 14.97 1.80
CA LYS A 298 -27.63 14.14 2.06
C LYS A 298 -26.48 15.02 2.57
N TYR A 299 -26.64 15.58 3.77
CA TYR A 299 -25.74 16.60 4.31
C TYR A 299 -24.29 16.12 4.51
N THR A 300 -24.09 14.87 4.94
CA THR A 300 -22.75 14.29 5.15
C THR A 300 -21.97 14.16 3.84
N ALA A 301 -22.63 13.69 2.78
CA ALA A 301 -22.06 13.60 1.44
C ALA A 301 -21.76 15.00 0.86
N ALA A 302 -22.68 15.95 1.05
CA ALA A 302 -22.47 17.34 0.62
C ALA A 302 -21.22 17.98 1.26
N ILE A 303 -21.02 17.79 2.57
CA ILE A 303 -19.83 18.27 3.29
C ILE A 303 -18.56 17.64 2.74
N LYS A 304 -18.57 16.34 2.41
CA LYS A 304 -17.41 15.65 1.82
C LYS A 304 -17.03 16.26 0.47
N GLU A 305 -17.99 16.53 -0.40
CA GLU A 305 -17.73 17.15 -1.71
C GLU A 305 -17.26 18.61 -1.59
N TRP A 306 -17.79 19.39 -0.65
CA TRP A 306 -17.28 20.73 -0.38
C TRP A 306 -15.86 20.72 0.18
N ASN A 307 -15.51 19.78 1.05
CA ASN A 307 -14.14 19.65 1.54
C ASN A 307 -13.16 19.24 0.43
N LYS A 308 -13.56 18.35 -0.48
CA LYS A 308 -12.77 18.03 -1.69
C LYS A 308 -12.57 19.26 -2.57
N SER A 309 -13.56 20.14 -2.72
CA SER A 309 -13.38 21.34 -3.53
C SER A 309 -12.23 22.24 -3.02
N VAL A 310 -12.00 22.27 -1.71
CA VAL A 310 -10.90 23.03 -1.09
C VAL A 310 -9.54 22.45 -1.45
N THR A 311 -9.40 21.12 -1.56
CA THR A 311 -8.12 20.50 -1.97
C THR A 311 -7.73 20.84 -3.41
N PHE A 312 -8.71 21.20 -4.24
CA PHE A 312 -8.52 21.66 -5.61
C PHE A 312 -8.48 23.20 -5.74
N GLY A 313 -8.24 23.94 -4.64
CA GLY A 313 -8.01 25.38 -4.70
C GLY A 313 -9.27 26.26 -4.68
N TYR A 314 -10.43 25.69 -4.31
CA TYR A 314 -11.60 26.53 -3.98
C TYR A 314 -11.35 27.35 -2.71
N ASP A 315 -11.96 28.55 -2.63
CA ASP A 315 -11.87 29.42 -1.46
C ASP A 315 -12.35 28.69 -0.17
N PRO A 316 -11.45 28.42 0.79
CA PRO A 316 -11.79 27.73 2.02
C PRO A 316 -12.88 28.44 2.83
N ARG A 317 -12.90 29.78 2.82
CA ARG A 317 -13.89 30.56 3.58
C ARG A 317 -15.29 30.31 3.04
N ARG A 318 -15.46 30.34 1.72
CA ARG A 318 -16.74 30.07 1.07
C ARG A 318 -17.21 28.64 1.27
N ALA A 319 -16.30 27.66 1.22
CA ALA A 319 -16.64 26.26 1.51
C ALA A 319 -17.09 26.08 2.96
N ASN A 320 -16.37 26.69 3.91
CA ASN A 320 -16.70 26.59 5.34
C ASN A 320 -18.08 27.15 5.67
N VAL A 321 -18.51 28.23 5.02
CA VAL A 321 -19.88 28.77 5.18
C VAL A 321 -20.93 27.75 4.73
N LEU A 322 -20.70 27.05 3.60
CA LEU A 322 -21.61 26.01 3.13
C LEU A 322 -21.65 24.82 4.09
N VAL A 323 -20.47 24.36 4.54
CA VAL A 323 -20.34 23.26 5.52
C VAL A 323 -21.04 23.60 6.83
N ALA A 324 -20.86 24.82 7.35
CA ALA A 324 -21.52 25.29 8.57
C ALA A 324 -23.05 25.26 8.42
N ARG A 325 -23.57 25.75 7.28
CA ARG A 325 -25.01 25.71 6.99
C ARG A 325 -25.56 24.28 6.96
N ALA A 326 -24.85 23.33 6.32
CA ALA A 326 -25.28 21.93 6.31
C ALA A 326 -25.24 21.25 7.68
N ARG A 327 -24.21 21.54 8.49
CA ARG A 327 -24.15 21.05 9.87
C ARG A 327 -25.30 21.59 10.71
N ASP A 328 -25.63 22.86 10.55
CA ASP A 328 -26.71 23.49 11.30
C ASP A 328 -28.08 22.91 10.92
N GLN A 329 -28.34 22.75 9.63
CA GLN A 329 -29.57 22.12 9.13
C GLN A 329 -29.69 20.67 9.60
N MET A 330 -28.60 19.91 9.57
CA MET A 330 -28.56 18.53 10.07
C MET A 330 -28.86 18.44 11.57
N ARG A 331 -28.32 19.37 12.38
CA ARG A 331 -28.63 19.44 13.82
C ARG A 331 -30.11 19.73 14.05
N ARG A 332 -30.66 20.75 13.38
CA ARG A 332 -32.09 21.11 13.51
C ARG A 332 -33.01 19.94 13.14
N GLU A 333 -32.72 19.23 12.07
CA GLU A 333 -33.52 18.06 11.66
C GLU A 333 -33.39 16.89 12.63
N ALA A 334 -32.18 16.65 13.16
CA ALA A 334 -31.96 15.63 14.19
C ALA A 334 -32.69 15.98 15.49
N ASP A 335 -32.58 17.23 15.95
CA ASP A 335 -33.26 17.73 17.14
C ASP A 335 -34.78 17.64 16.96
N ALA A 336 -35.31 18.08 15.82
CA ALA A 336 -36.74 17.97 15.51
C ALA A 336 -37.22 16.52 15.48
N LYS A 337 -36.42 15.59 14.94
CA LYS A 337 -36.75 14.16 14.93
C LYS A 337 -36.75 13.59 16.35
N ARG A 338 -35.77 13.93 17.19
CA ARG A 338 -35.75 13.52 18.61
C ARG A 338 -36.97 14.04 19.35
N MET A 339 -37.30 15.33 19.20
CA MET A 339 -38.49 15.92 19.83
C MET A 339 -39.78 15.28 19.33
N ALA A 340 -39.87 14.92 18.05
CA ALA A 340 -41.03 14.22 17.50
C ALA A 340 -41.14 12.78 18.02
N GLU A 341 -40.02 12.08 18.17
CA GLU A 341 -39.97 10.74 18.76
C GLU A 341 -40.32 10.78 20.25
N GLU A 342 -39.84 11.77 20.99
CA GLU A 342 -40.17 11.99 22.40
C GLU A 342 -41.66 12.32 22.58
N ARG A 343 -42.23 13.20 21.75
CA ARG A 343 -43.68 13.46 21.74
C ARG A 343 -44.48 12.19 21.43
N ARG A 344 -44.06 11.40 20.45
CA ARG A 344 -44.72 10.12 20.13
C ARG A 344 -44.67 9.15 21.30
N ARG A 345 -43.55 9.08 22.04
CA ARG A 345 -43.44 8.27 23.25
C ARG A 345 -44.36 8.78 24.35
N GLN A 346 -44.43 10.09 24.57
CA GLN A 346 -45.33 10.70 25.54
C GLN A 346 -46.81 10.46 25.20
N GLU A 347 -47.19 10.59 23.92
CA GLU A 347 -48.55 10.28 23.44
C GLU A 347 -48.89 8.80 23.61
N GLU A 348 -47.94 7.90 23.38
CA GLU A 348 -48.11 6.45 23.59
C GLU A 348 -48.23 6.10 25.08
N GLU A 349 -47.39 6.68 25.93
CA GLU A 349 -47.47 6.56 27.39
C GLU A 349 -48.81 7.09 27.93
N GLN A 350 -49.27 8.26 27.45
CA GLN A 350 -50.56 8.83 27.80
C GLN A 350 -51.71 7.91 27.37
N ARG A 351 -51.67 7.38 26.14
CA ARG A 351 -52.68 6.42 25.67
C ARG A 351 -52.73 5.15 26.53
N ILE A 352 -51.58 4.60 26.91
CA ILE A 352 -51.52 3.42 27.77
C ILE A 352 -52.10 3.75 29.15
N ALA A 353 -51.73 4.88 29.75
CA ALA A 353 -52.25 5.32 31.03
C ALA A 353 -53.77 5.57 31.01
N ASP A 354 -54.29 6.16 29.92
CA ASP A 354 -55.73 6.38 29.76
C ASP A 354 -56.49 5.06 29.53
N GLU A 355 -55.94 4.11 28.76
CA GLU A 355 -56.49 2.76 28.61
C GLU A 355 -56.51 2.01 29.96
N GLU A 356 -55.46 2.13 30.76
CA GLU A 356 -55.37 1.53 32.10
C GLU A 356 -56.39 2.14 33.07
N ARG A 357 -56.54 3.47 33.06
CA ARG A 357 -57.58 4.16 33.82
C ARG A 357 -58.98 3.73 33.43
N LEU A 358 -59.29 3.64 32.14
CA LEU A 358 -60.59 3.19 31.66
C LEU A 358 -60.88 1.75 32.10
N ARG A 359 -59.87 0.87 32.11
CA ARG A 359 -60.01 -0.50 32.66
C ARG A 359 -60.30 -0.48 34.15
N GLN A 360 -59.58 0.33 34.93
CA GLN A 360 -59.81 0.47 36.37
C GLN A 360 -61.22 1.03 36.66
N GLU A 361 -61.67 2.04 35.91
CA GLU A 361 -63.01 2.61 36.03
C GLU A 361 -64.10 1.58 35.68
N GLU A 362 -63.88 0.75 34.64
CA GLU A 362 -64.79 -0.34 34.28
C GLU A 362 -64.83 -1.44 35.35
N GLU A 363 -63.69 -1.84 35.90
CA GLU A 363 -63.60 -2.79 37.02
C GLU A 363 -64.30 -2.24 38.28
N GLU A 364 -64.10 -0.97 38.61
CA GLU A 364 -64.81 -0.31 39.71
C GLU A 364 -66.32 -0.27 39.47
N ARG A 365 -66.76 0.07 38.25
CA ARG A 365 -68.19 0.09 37.92
C ARG A 365 -68.80 -1.29 38.08
N LYS A 366 -68.15 -2.33 37.55
CA LYS A 366 -68.57 -3.73 37.75
C LYS A 366 -68.61 -4.11 39.23
N ARG A 367 -67.65 -3.64 40.04
CA ARG A 367 -67.64 -3.87 41.48
C ARG A 367 -68.81 -3.17 42.19
N ARG A 368 -69.15 -1.94 41.81
CA ARG A 368 -70.31 -1.20 42.34
C ARG A 368 -71.62 -1.83 41.91
N GLU A 369 -71.76 -2.21 40.65
CA GLU A 369 -72.92 -2.96 40.14
C GLU A 369 -73.07 -4.30 40.87
N ALA A 370 -71.97 -5.02 41.15
CA ALA A 370 -72.01 -6.24 41.95
C ALA A 370 -72.39 -5.99 43.42
N GLU A 371 -71.95 -4.87 44.01
CA GLU A 371 -72.33 -4.47 45.37
C GLU A 371 -73.80 -4.03 45.45
N GLU A 372 -74.31 -3.32 44.44
CA GLU A 372 -75.72 -2.96 44.32
C GLU A 372 -76.59 -4.19 44.06
N ALA A 373 -76.16 -5.11 43.19
CA ALA A 373 -76.82 -6.40 42.98
C ALA A 373 -76.89 -7.21 44.29
N ALA A 374 -75.82 -7.20 45.10
CA ALA A 374 -75.79 -7.81 46.43
C ALA A 374 -76.73 -7.10 47.43
N LYS A 375 -76.97 -5.78 47.29
CA LYS A 375 -77.95 -5.03 48.11
C LYS A 375 -79.39 -5.20 47.65
N THR A 376 -79.63 -5.50 46.37
CA THR A 376 -80.98 -5.82 45.83
C THR A 376 -81.41 -7.27 46.05
N LEU A 377 -80.53 -8.11 46.61
CA LEU A 377 -80.81 -9.50 47.00
C LEU A 377 -81.19 -9.63 48.49
N ASP A 378 -81.75 -8.58 49.09
CA ASP A 378 -82.32 -8.60 50.45
C ASP A 378 -83.79 -8.17 50.45
N ALA A 379 -84.57 -8.76 49.55
CA ALA A 379 -86.02 -8.82 49.65
C ALA A 379 -86.56 -10.04 48.90
N THR A 380 -87.30 -10.88 49.62
CA THR A 380 -88.08 -12.06 49.20
C THR A 380 -87.34 -13.37 48.88
N GLU A 381 -87.20 -14.19 49.92
CA GLU A 381 -87.58 -15.63 49.88
C GLU A 381 -89.04 -15.75 50.39
N PRO A 382 -89.86 -16.78 50.03
CA PRO A 382 -89.46 -18.18 50.15
C PRO A 382 -90.07 -19.24 49.18
N GLU A 383 -89.35 -20.37 49.12
CA GLU A 383 -89.87 -21.76 49.14
C GLU A 383 -90.65 -22.34 47.92
N PRO A 384 -90.86 -23.68 47.85
CA PRO A 384 -89.91 -24.68 47.38
C PRO A 384 -90.52 -25.50 46.21
N ALA A 385 -89.80 -26.54 45.77
CA ALA A 385 -90.32 -27.83 45.24
C ALA A 385 -89.82 -28.28 43.85
N GLN A 386 -89.53 -29.59 43.84
CA GLN A 386 -89.76 -30.58 42.78
C GLN A 386 -88.71 -30.79 41.67
N THR A 387 -87.85 -31.79 41.94
CA THR A 387 -87.72 -33.05 41.16
C THR A 387 -87.89 -33.05 39.63
N ALA A 388 -86.77 -33.29 38.93
CA ALA A 388 -86.54 -34.12 37.71
C ALA A 388 -87.42 -33.86 36.44
N PRO A 389 -86.91 -33.96 35.18
CA PRO A 389 -86.08 -35.09 34.73
C PRO A 389 -85.01 -34.80 33.65
N THR A 390 -84.28 -35.88 33.40
CA THR A 390 -83.36 -36.26 32.33
C THR A 390 -83.73 -35.86 30.90
N GLY A 391 -82.74 -35.35 30.16
CA GLY A 391 -82.69 -35.34 28.68
C GLY A 391 -82.34 -33.96 28.09
N PRO A 392 -81.45 -33.84 27.09
CA PRO A 392 -81.14 -32.56 26.49
C PRO A 392 -82.38 -32.00 25.80
N THR A 393 -82.77 -30.78 26.17
CA THR A 393 -83.86 -30.06 25.53
C THR A 393 -83.55 -29.81 24.05
N GLU A 394 -84.58 -29.71 23.20
CA GLU A 394 -84.43 -29.42 21.74
C GLU A 394 -83.52 -28.21 21.48
N ASP A 395 -83.54 -27.21 22.38
CA ASP A 395 -82.70 -26.02 22.29
C ASP A 395 -81.22 -26.28 22.58
N ASP A 396 -80.89 -27.23 23.47
CA ASP A 396 -79.51 -27.62 23.72
C ASP A 396 -78.92 -28.38 22.53
N LYS A 397 -79.73 -29.20 21.85
CA LYS A 397 -79.35 -29.86 20.59
C LYS A 397 -79.10 -28.85 19.46
N ARG A 398 -79.95 -27.82 19.33
CA ARG A 398 -79.76 -26.75 18.34
C ARG A 398 -78.49 -25.94 18.60
N ARG A 399 -78.21 -25.63 19.87
CA ARG A 399 -76.96 -24.95 20.27
C ARG A 399 -75.74 -25.82 19.99
N ALA A 400 -75.81 -27.13 20.28
CA ALA A 400 -74.75 -28.07 19.96
C ALA A 400 -74.46 -28.13 18.44
N ILE A 401 -75.48 -28.20 17.58
CA ILE A 401 -75.32 -28.19 16.12
C ILE A 401 -74.70 -26.87 15.62
N LYS A 402 -75.05 -25.73 16.24
CA LYS A 402 -74.44 -24.44 15.89
C LYS A 402 -72.94 -24.44 16.17
N HIS A 403 -72.54 -24.85 17.37
CA HIS A 403 -71.12 -24.94 17.77
C HIS A 403 -70.36 -25.98 16.95
N TRP A 404 -71.01 -27.08 16.55
CA TRP A 404 -70.44 -28.06 15.61
C TRP A 404 -70.08 -27.42 14.25
N ASN A 405 -71.03 -26.70 13.66
CA ASN A 405 -70.83 -26.02 12.37
C ASN A 405 -69.77 -24.92 12.43
N GLU A 406 -69.69 -24.20 13.55
CA GLU A 406 -68.65 -23.18 13.78
C GLU A 406 -67.27 -23.81 13.94
N GLY A 407 -67.16 -24.93 14.67
CA GLY A 407 -65.91 -25.68 14.78
C GLY A 407 -65.41 -26.25 13.44
N ILE A 408 -66.31 -26.72 12.55
CA ILE A 408 -65.93 -27.13 11.18
C ILE A 408 -65.35 -25.94 10.39
N LYS A 409 -65.93 -24.75 10.51
CA LYS A 409 -65.41 -23.55 9.82
C LYS A 409 -64.00 -23.20 10.28
N TYR A 410 -63.70 -23.30 11.58
CA TYR A 410 -62.35 -23.06 12.09
C TYR A 410 -61.38 -24.18 11.72
N PHE A 411 -61.84 -25.42 11.67
CA PHE A 411 -61.05 -26.56 11.19
C PHE A 411 -60.65 -26.39 9.71
N GLN A 412 -61.58 -25.96 8.84
CA GLN A 412 -61.27 -25.65 7.44
C GLN A 412 -60.30 -24.48 7.27
N LYS A 413 -60.31 -23.52 8.21
CA LYS A 413 -59.38 -22.38 8.24
C LYS A 413 -58.02 -22.71 8.89
N ASN A 414 -57.78 -23.98 9.25
CA ASN A 414 -56.55 -24.47 9.84
C ASN A 414 -56.21 -23.84 11.22
N GLU A 415 -57.24 -23.48 12.00
CA GLU A 415 -57.12 -22.94 13.37
C GLU A 415 -57.55 -23.99 14.42
N PRO A 416 -56.66 -24.94 14.82
CA PRO A 416 -57.05 -26.12 15.61
C PRO A 416 -57.44 -25.79 17.06
N ALA A 417 -56.85 -24.76 17.66
CA ALA A 417 -57.14 -24.37 19.05
C ALA A 417 -58.60 -23.89 19.20
N LYS A 418 -59.06 -23.02 18.31
CA LYS A 418 -60.43 -22.49 18.33
C LYS A 418 -61.46 -23.55 17.93
N ALA A 419 -61.12 -24.41 16.96
CA ALA A 419 -61.98 -25.53 16.58
C ALA A 419 -62.18 -26.52 17.74
N ARG A 420 -61.14 -26.78 18.54
CA ARG A 420 -61.21 -27.63 19.74
C ARG A 420 -62.14 -27.03 20.80
N ASP A 421 -62.05 -25.73 21.05
CA ASP A 421 -62.87 -25.05 22.06
C ASP A 421 -64.37 -25.08 21.68
N GLU A 422 -64.70 -24.82 20.41
CA GLU A 422 -66.09 -24.89 19.91
C GLU A 422 -66.66 -26.32 19.95
N TRP A 423 -65.85 -27.36 19.65
CA TRP A 423 -66.29 -28.74 19.74
C TRP A 423 -66.39 -29.27 21.18
N LEU A 424 -65.60 -28.74 22.12
CA LEU A 424 -65.79 -28.98 23.56
C LEU A 424 -67.09 -28.35 24.07
N LEU A 425 -67.44 -27.16 23.60
CA LEU A 425 -68.72 -26.51 23.86
C LEU A 425 -69.88 -27.34 23.31
N CYS A 426 -69.78 -27.85 22.08
CA CYS A 426 -70.78 -28.77 21.51
C CYS A 426 -71.03 -29.99 22.42
N LYS A 427 -69.96 -30.66 22.89
CA LYS A 427 -70.06 -31.82 23.80
C LYS A 427 -70.71 -31.48 25.14
N LYS A 428 -70.54 -30.25 25.63
CA LYS A 428 -71.14 -29.77 26.88
C LYS A 428 -72.66 -29.60 26.75
N PHE A 429 -73.14 -29.13 25.60
CA PHE A 429 -74.57 -28.93 25.35
C PHE A 429 -75.30 -30.22 24.96
N ASP A 430 -74.66 -31.11 24.20
CA ASP A 430 -75.21 -32.44 23.91
C ASP A 430 -74.14 -33.54 24.10
N PRO A 431 -74.08 -34.15 25.29
CA PRO A 431 -73.17 -35.26 25.56
C PRO A 431 -73.47 -36.53 24.76
N THR A 432 -74.67 -36.63 24.15
CA THR A 432 -75.09 -37.82 23.37
C THR A 432 -74.74 -37.72 21.89
N ASN A 433 -74.33 -36.54 21.41
CA ASN A 433 -73.94 -36.34 20.02
C ASN A 433 -72.56 -36.93 19.72
N THR A 434 -72.53 -38.01 18.94
CA THR A 434 -71.31 -38.71 18.55
C THR A 434 -70.42 -37.92 17.59
N GLU A 435 -70.99 -36.98 16.81
CA GLU A 435 -70.26 -36.22 15.79
C GLU A 435 -69.21 -35.28 16.41
N CYS A 436 -69.55 -34.61 17.50
CA CYS A 436 -68.63 -33.71 18.20
C CYS A 436 -67.47 -34.45 18.89
N VAL A 437 -67.70 -35.69 19.33
CA VAL A 437 -66.64 -36.57 19.88
C VAL A 437 -65.72 -37.08 18.77
N GLU A 438 -66.25 -37.43 17.60
CA GLU A 438 -65.44 -37.79 16.44
C GLU A 438 -64.62 -36.61 15.92
N GLY A 439 -65.18 -35.41 15.87
CA GLY A 439 -64.46 -34.20 15.46
C GLY A 439 -63.25 -33.92 16.35
N LEU A 440 -63.42 -34.00 17.68
CA LEU A 440 -62.31 -33.87 18.63
C LEU A 440 -61.24 -34.96 18.43
N LYS A 441 -61.64 -36.22 18.22
CA LYS A 441 -60.67 -37.30 17.91
C LYS A 441 -59.93 -37.07 16.59
N ARG A 442 -60.61 -36.56 15.55
CA ARG A 442 -59.96 -36.22 14.27
C ARG A 442 -59.00 -35.05 14.43
N LEU A 443 -59.33 -34.06 15.28
CA LEU A 443 -58.44 -32.96 15.61
C LEU A 443 -57.19 -33.43 16.34
N ASP A 444 -57.36 -34.27 17.37
CA ASP A 444 -56.26 -34.86 18.12
C ASP A 444 -55.39 -35.78 17.23
N ASN A 445 -55.97 -36.53 16.29
CA ASN A 445 -55.20 -37.35 15.36
C ASN A 445 -54.48 -36.52 14.27
N SER A 446 -55.03 -35.39 13.85
CA SER A 446 -54.46 -34.56 12.77
C SER A 446 -53.46 -33.52 13.27
N PHE A 447 -53.60 -33.05 14.52
CA PHE A 447 -52.79 -31.97 15.12
C PHE A 447 -52.22 -32.33 16.50
N GLY A 448 -52.66 -33.42 17.13
CA GLY A 448 -52.22 -33.88 18.46
C GLY A 448 -51.08 -34.91 18.45
N GLY A 449 -50.30 -34.94 17.37
CA GLY A 449 -48.97 -35.56 17.36
C GLY A 449 -47.90 -34.52 17.70
N GLY A 450 -47.76 -34.17 18.99
CA GLY A 450 -46.72 -33.25 19.42
C GLY A 450 -46.96 -32.53 20.76
N MET A 451 -47.13 -33.28 21.84
CA MET A 451 -46.49 -32.96 23.12
C MET A 451 -45.85 -34.21 23.68
#